data_AF-A0A176RXA2-F1
#
_entry.id   AF-A0A176RXA2-F1
#
_cell.length_a   1.000
_cell.length_b   1.000
_cell.length_c   1.000
_cell.angle_alpha   90.00
_cell.angle_beta   90.00
_cell.angle_gamma   90.00
#
_symmetry.space_group_name_H-M   'P 1'
#
loop_
_entity.id
_entity.type
_entity.pdbx_description
1 polymer ?
#
loop_
_entity_poly.entity_id
_entity_poly.type
_entity_poly.pdbx_seq_one_letter_code
_entity_poly.pdbx_strand_id
1 'polypeptide(L)'
;SPDRKEKYWGYDARMTLAEKRKGNEAKNYHFFQNFKMQLKEGQDRTEEGPRISSANGEKFLVIGLIADYLRFLKDYALNDIKEATSGYLKENEIRWCLTVPAIWKDADKQIMRRAAQQSGLIGTSDEEAERLILALEPEAAAMYCQEKDQHQLDVGTRFMVVDCGGGTV
;
A
#
# COMPACT_ATOMS: atom_id res chain seq x y z
N SER A 1 -7.14 12.02 -12.21
CA SER A 1 -7.59 13.28 -12.85
C SER A 1 -8.38 12.95 -14.11
N PRO A 2 -8.89 13.93 -14.91
CA PRO A 2 -9.63 13.63 -16.15
C PRO A 2 -8.84 12.79 -17.15
N ASP A 3 -7.52 13.01 -17.20
CA ASP A 3 -6.54 12.26 -18.00
C ASP A 3 -6.13 10.92 -17.35
N ARG A 4 -6.86 10.48 -16.32
CA ARG A 4 -6.58 9.26 -15.53
C ARG A 4 -5.15 9.17 -14.99
N LYS A 5 -4.51 10.31 -14.80
CA LYS A 5 -3.24 10.41 -14.09
C LYS A 5 -3.49 10.62 -12.60
N GLU A 6 -2.65 9.98 -11.82
CA GLU A 6 -2.48 10.24 -10.42
C GLU A 6 -1.94 11.68 -10.24
N LYS A 7 -2.51 12.41 -9.27
CA LYS A 7 -2.13 13.81 -9.01
C LYS A 7 -1.85 14.10 -7.55
N TYR A 8 -2.59 13.44 -6.67
CA TYR A 8 -2.56 13.67 -5.24
C TYR A 8 -2.71 12.33 -4.52
N TRP A 9 -2.09 12.21 -3.35
CA TRP A 9 -2.19 11.04 -2.48
C TRP A 9 -2.29 11.49 -1.02
N GLY A 10 -2.51 10.54 -0.11
CA GLY A 10 -2.53 10.81 1.33
C GLY A 10 -3.49 11.94 1.75
N TYR A 11 -2.99 12.83 2.61
CA TYR A 11 -3.75 13.97 3.13
C TYR A 11 -4.09 14.99 2.03
N ASP A 12 -3.16 15.25 1.11
CA ASP A 12 -3.33 16.22 0.04
C ASP A 12 -4.49 15.84 -0.88
N ALA A 13 -4.65 14.56 -1.20
CA ALA A 13 -5.80 14.08 -1.98
C ALA A 13 -7.15 14.44 -1.33
N ARG A 14 -7.24 14.33 0.00
CA ARG A 14 -8.46 14.67 0.74
C ARG A 14 -8.71 16.18 0.75
N MET A 15 -7.67 16.97 0.99
CA MET A 15 -7.75 18.43 1.04
C MET A 15 -8.09 19.02 -0.32
N THR A 16 -7.39 18.61 -1.37
CA THR A 16 -7.67 19.05 -2.73
C THR A 16 -9.08 18.65 -3.16
N LEU A 17 -9.58 17.45 -2.81
CA LEU A 17 -10.97 17.09 -3.11
C LEU A 17 -11.96 18.02 -2.40
N ALA A 18 -11.72 18.36 -1.13
CA ALA A 18 -12.56 19.26 -0.37
C ALA A 18 -12.58 20.68 -0.98
N GLU A 19 -11.44 21.19 -1.42
CA GLU A 19 -11.33 22.47 -2.14
C GLU A 19 -12.04 22.42 -3.49
N LYS A 20 -11.82 21.38 -4.28
CA LYS A 20 -12.46 21.20 -5.60
C LYS A 20 -13.97 21.04 -5.50
N ARG A 21 -14.50 20.54 -4.38
CA ARG A 21 -15.94 20.52 -4.12
C ARG A 21 -16.51 21.92 -3.96
N LYS A 22 -15.80 22.84 -3.28
CA LYS A 22 -16.23 24.25 -3.15
C LYS A 22 -16.31 24.94 -4.52
N GLY A 23 -15.41 24.57 -5.44
CA GLY A 23 -15.38 25.09 -6.81
C GLY A 23 -16.23 24.32 -7.84
N ASN A 24 -17.00 23.30 -7.44
CA ASN A 24 -17.76 22.42 -8.35
C ASN A 24 -16.91 21.71 -9.44
N GLU A 25 -15.61 21.56 -9.19
CA GLU A 25 -14.64 20.89 -10.06
C GLU A 25 -14.39 19.44 -9.67
N ALA A 26 -14.84 19.00 -8.48
CA ALA A 26 -14.60 17.66 -7.95
C ALA A 26 -15.11 16.54 -8.88
N LYS A 27 -16.15 16.80 -9.68
CA LYS A 27 -16.68 15.86 -10.69
C LYS A 27 -15.67 15.45 -11.77
N ASN A 28 -14.62 16.25 -11.96
CA ASN A 28 -13.55 16.00 -12.92
C ASN A 28 -12.45 15.09 -12.33
N TYR A 29 -12.57 14.68 -11.08
CA TYR A 29 -11.59 13.88 -10.38
C TYR A 29 -12.20 12.58 -9.87
N HIS A 30 -11.43 11.50 -9.96
CA HIS A 30 -11.73 10.25 -9.30
C HIS A 30 -10.99 10.22 -7.97
N PHE A 31 -11.72 9.97 -6.89
CA PHE A 31 -11.16 9.82 -5.56
C PHE A 31 -11.46 8.40 -5.05
N PHE A 32 -10.42 7.73 -4.56
CA PHE A 32 -10.51 6.38 -4.03
C PHE A 32 -9.91 6.34 -2.62
N GLN A 33 -10.57 5.62 -1.73
CA GLN A 33 -10.14 5.35 -0.36
C GLN A 33 -10.48 3.91 0.01
N ASN A 34 -9.83 3.36 1.03
CA ASN A 34 -10.11 2.02 1.57
C ASN A 34 -10.06 0.89 0.51
N PHE A 35 -9.24 1.05 -0.54
CA PHE A 35 -9.20 0.11 -1.67
C PHE A 35 -8.23 -1.08 -1.45
N LYS A 36 -7.34 -1.05 -0.43
CA LYS A 36 -6.39 -2.16 -0.13
C LYS A 36 -7.13 -3.49 0.02
N MET A 37 -8.19 -3.52 0.82
CA MET A 37 -8.96 -4.75 1.10
C MET A 37 -9.77 -5.24 -0.10
N GLN A 38 -10.02 -4.38 -1.10
CA GLN A 38 -10.72 -4.77 -2.32
C GLN A 38 -9.93 -5.77 -3.17
N LEU A 39 -8.61 -5.93 -2.96
CA LEU A 39 -7.84 -7.03 -3.56
C LEU A 39 -8.44 -8.41 -3.23
N LYS A 40 -8.87 -8.56 -1.98
CA LYS A 40 -9.48 -9.79 -1.49
C LYS A 40 -11.01 -9.77 -1.64
N GLU A 41 -11.64 -8.67 -1.28
CA GLU A 41 -13.10 -8.59 -1.10
C GLU A 41 -13.87 -8.23 -2.37
N GLY A 42 -13.18 -7.63 -3.36
CA GLY A 42 -13.81 -7.13 -4.57
C GLY A 42 -14.51 -8.25 -5.34
N GLN A 43 -15.81 -8.06 -5.59
CA GLN A 43 -16.65 -9.04 -6.30
C GLN A 43 -16.61 -8.84 -7.82
N ASP A 44 -16.54 -7.59 -8.28
CA ASP A 44 -16.33 -7.28 -9.69
C ASP A 44 -14.87 -7.54 -10.06
N ARG A 45 -14.61 -8.61 -10.80
CA ARG A 45 -13.26 -9.08 -11.15
C ARG A 45 -13.10 -9.27 -12.66
N THR A 46 -11.90 -9.00 -13.15
CA THR A 46 -11.41 -9.45 -14.46
C THR A 46 -10.25 -10.41 -14.27
N GLU A 47 -9.66 -10.92 -15.35
CA GLU A 47 -8.42 -11.70 -15.31
C GLU A 47 -7.25 -10.94 -14.67
N GLU A 48 -7.28 -9.60 -14.73
CA GLU A 48 -6.26 -8.73 -14.18
C GLU A 48 -6.46 -8.42 -12.69
N GLY A 49 -7.66 -8.68 -12.14
CA GLY A 49 -7.97 -8.49 -10.72
C GLY A 49 -9.31 -7.79 -10.45
N PRO A 50 -9.58 -7.43 -9.19
CA PRO A 50 -10.80 -6.73 -8.81
C PRO A 50 -10.84 -5.30 -9.31
N ARG A 51 -12.04 -4.79 -9.57
CA ARG A 51 -12.34 -3.43 -9.99
C ARG A 51 -13.19 -2.70 -8.97
N ILE A 52 -13.00 -1.38 -8.89
CA ILE A 52 -13.82 -0.47 -8.10
C ILE A 52 -14.36 0.65 -8.99
N SER A 53 -15.62 1.02 -8.77
CA SER A 53 -16.27 2.12 -9.49
C SER A 53 -15.96 3.46 -8.81
N SER A 54 -15.63 4.46 -9.60
CA SER A 54 -15.54 5.85 -9.16
C SER A 54 -16.95 6.46 -9.02
N ALA A 55 -17.04 7.66 -8.46
CA ALA A 55 -18.30 8.39 -8.28
C ALA A 55 -19.09 8.64 -9.59
N ASN A 56 -18.41 8.68 -10.75
CA ASN A 56 -19.06 8.87 -12.04
C ASN A 56 -19.37 7.54 -12.78
N GLY A 57 -19.17 6.39 -12.12
CA GLY A 57 -19.44 5.06 -12.68
C GLY A 57 -18.28 4.42 -13.46
N GLU A 58 -17.19 5.15 -13.72
CA GLU A 58 -16.00 4.58 -14.35
C GLU A 58 -15.33 3.54 -13.47
N LYS A 59 -14.86 2.44 -14.06
CA LYS A 59 -14.23 1.33 -13.34
C LYS A 59 -12.70 1.40 -13.43
N PHE A 60 -12.05 1.14 -12.30
CA PHE A 60 -10.61 1.12 -12.15
C PHE A 60 -10.16 -0.19 -11.53
N LEU A 61 -9.03 -0.73 -11.99
CA LEU A 61 -8.42 -1.90 -11.39
C LEU A 61 -7.81 -1.54 -10.04
N VAL A 62 -8.11 -2.33 -9.01
CA VAL A 62 -7.59 -2.11 -7.65
C VAL A 62 -6.06 -2.22 -7.62
N ILE A 63 -5.48 -3.15 -8.39
CA ILE A 63 -4.01 -3.29 -8.51
C ILE A 63 -3.36 -1.98 -9.01
N GLY A 64 -3.98 -1.29 -9.97
CA GLY A 64 -3.50 -0.01 -10.48
C GLY A 64 -3.53 1.08 -9.41
N LEU A 65 -4.64 1.17 -8.65
CA LEU A 65 -4.76 2.12 -7.54
C LEU A 65 -3.71 1.89 -6.44
N ILE A 66 -3.41 0.62 -6.15
CA ILE A 66 -2.35 0.26 -5.19
C ILE A 66 -0.99 0.58 -5.77
N ALA A 67 -0.74 0.29 -7.04
CA ALA A 67 0.52 0.62 -7.69
C ALA A 67 0.79 2.14 -7.69
N ASP A 68 -0.22 2.95 -7.99
CA ASP A 68 -0.10 4.41 -7.94
C ASP A 68 0.19 4.90 -6.52
N TYR A 69 -0.50 4.35 -5.52
CA TYR A 69 -0.24 4.69 -4.12
C TYR A 69 1.18 4.28 -3.67
N LEU A 70 1.62 3.07 -4.03
CA LEU A 70 2.97 2.59 -3.72
C LEU A 70 4.05 3.42 -4.42
N ARG A 71 3.78 3.96 -5.62
CA ARG A 71 4.71 4.84 -6.33
C ARG A 71 4.93 6.14 -5.55
N PHE A 72 3.85 6.80 -5.12
CA PHE A 72 3.99 7.98 -4.28
C PHE A 72 4.68 7.69 -2.95
N LEU A 73 4.35 6.56 -2.31
CA LEU A 73 4.98 6.17 -1.05
C LEU A 73 6.48 5.91 -1.23
N LYS A 74 6.86 5.23 -2.32
CA LYS A 74 8.26 5.00 -2.70
C LYS A 74 8.98 6.32 -2.88
N ASP A 75 8.45 7.22 -3.71
CA ASP A 75 9.11 8.49 -4.04
C ASP A 75 9.29 9.35 -2.78
N TYR A 76 8.27 9.38 -1.92
CA TYR A 76 8.34 10.07 -0.63
C TYR A 76 9.42 9.47 0.27
N ALA A 77 9.42 8.14 0.47
CA ALA A 77 10.40 7.47 1.31
C ALA A 77 11.84 7.60 0.75
N LEU A 78 12.02 7.53 -0.56
CA LEU A 78 13.33 7.70 -1.20
C LEU A 78 13.87 9.13 -1.05
N ASN A 79 13.00 10.14 -1.06
CA ASN A 79 13.42 11.50 -0.77
C ASN A 79 13.98 11.61 0.66
N ASP A 80 13.23 11.11 1.65
CA ASP A 80 13.64 11.13 3.06
C ASP A 80 14.93 10.32 3.29
N ILE A 81 15.04 9.14 2.69
CA ILE A 81 16.24 8.29 2.77
C ILE A 81 17.43 9.02 2.14
N LYS A 82 17.27 9.61 0.95
CA LYS A 82 18.35 10.33 0.28
C LYS A 82 18.86 11.48 1.12
N GLU A 83 17.97 12.23 1.77
CA GLU A 83 18.35 13.30 2.70
C GLU A 83 19.10 12.74 3.92
N ALA A 84 18.57 11.70 4.56
CA ALA A 84 19.17 11.08 5.73
C ALA A 84 20.54 10.43 5.47
N THR A 85 20.74 9.85 4.27
CA THR A 85 21.98 9.17 3.89
C THR A 85 22.91 10.05 3.05
N SER A 86 22.63 11.35 2.90
CA SER A 86 23.40 12.24 2.00
C SER A 86 23.56 11.70 0.57
N GLY A 87 22.58 10.94 0.09
CA GLY A 87 22.58 10.30 -1.24
C GLY A 87 23.55 9.13 -1.44
N TYR A 88 24.19 8.61 -0.38
CA TYR A 88 25.08 7.44 -0.50
C TYR A 88 24.35 6.13 -0.77
N LEU A 89 23.14 5.95 -0.21
CA LEU A 89 22.36 4.74 -0.39
C LEU A 89 21.66 4.75 -1.75
N LYS A 90 21.86 3.71 -2.55
CA LYS A 90 21.20 3.53 -3.84
C LYS A 90 19.87 2.83 -3.68
N GLU A 91 18.95 3.09 -4.59
CA GLU A 91 17.61 2.48 -4.56
C GLU A 91 17.65 0.95 -4.61
N ASN A 92 18.56 0.35 -5.38
CA ASN A 92 18.70 -1.10 -5.49
C ASN A 92 19.33 -1.75 -4.24
N GLU A 93 19.86 -0.96 -3.31
CA GLU A 93 20.35 -1.43 -2.01
C GLU A 93 19.23 -1.46 -0.95
N ILE A 94 18.02 -0.99 -1.31
CA ILE A 94 16.88 -0.94 -0.42
C ILE A 94 16.01 -2.19 -0.57
N ARG A 95 15.80 -2.86 0.56
CA ARG A 95 14.80 -3.92 0.73
C ARG A 95 13.53 -3.34 1.34
N TRP A 96 12.40 -3.60 0.70
CA TRP A 96 11.08 -3.16 1.14
C TRP A 96 10.39 -4.24 1.96
N CYS A 97 9.84 -3.88 3.10
CA CYS A 97 8.94 -4.75 3.88
C CYS A 97 7.53 -4.13 3.84
N LEU A 98 6.59 -4.81 3.17
CA LEU A 98 5.20 -4.38 3.12
C LEU A 98 4.34 -5.31 3.97
N THR A 99 3.56 -4.72 4.87
CA THR A 99 2.64 -5.48 5.72
C THR A 99 1.34 -5.80 4.99
N VAL A 100 0.88 -7.04 5.13
CA VAL A 100 -0.38 -7.53 4.56
C VAL A 100 -1.24 -8.18 5.64
N PRO A 101 -2.58 -8.16 5.50
CA PRO A 101 -3.47 -8.81 6.45
C PRO A 101 -3.22 -10.31 6.53
N ALA A 102 -3.27 -10.87 7.74
CA ALA A 102 -3.08 -12.31 7.95
C ALA A 102 -4.16 -13.18 7.26
N ILE A 103 -5.33 -12.62 6.96
CA ILE A 103 -6.44 -13.33 6.28
C ILE A 103 -6.22 -13.50 4.77
N TRP A 104 -5.18 -12.87 4.21
CA TRP A 104 -4.88 -12.91 2.78
C TRP A 104 -4.30 -14.26 2.38
N LYS A 105 -4.84 -14.81 1.29
CA LYS A 105 -4.33 -16.03 0.68
C LYS A 105 -3.14 -15.70 -0.23
N ASP A 106 -2.42 -16.73 -0.67
CA ASP A 106 -1.25 -16.52 -1.53
C ASP A 106 -1.60 -15.79 -2.83
N ALA A 107 -2.79 -16.04 -3.41
CA ALA A 107 -3.27 -15.27 -4.56
C ALA A 107 -3.38 -13.76 -4.28
N ASP A 108 -3.91 -13.36 -3.11
CA ASP A 108 -4.04 -11.95 -2.72
C ASP A 108 -2.63 -11.32 -2.54
N LYS A 109 -1.72 -12.05 -1.89
CA LYS A 109 -0.31 -11.66 -1.71
C LYS A 109 0.42 -11.50 -3.05
N GLN A 110 0.17 -12.39 -4.01
CA GLN A 110 0.75 -12.29 -5.35
C GLN A 110 0.26 -11.05 -6.11
N ILE A 111 -1.00 -10.65 -5.94
CA ILE A 111 -1.48 -9.39 -6.55
C ILE A 111 -0.77 -8.18 -5.94
N MET A 112 -0.51 -8.17 -4.63
CA MET A 112 0.30 -7.12 -3.98
C MET A 112 1.74 -7.07 -4.52
N ARG A 113 2.38 -8.23 -4.75
CA ARG A 113 3.70 -8.26 -5.39
C ARG A 113 3.68 -7.65 -6.79
N ARG A 114 2.67 -8.01 -7.60
CA ARG A 114 2.47 -7.41 -8.93
C ARG A 114 2.24 -5.90 -8.86
N ALA A 115 1.49 -5.41 -7.86
CA ALA A 115 1.30 -3.97 -7.65
C ALA A 115 2.63 -3.26 -7.33
N ALA A 116 3.47 -3.87 -6.48
CA ALA A 116 4.79 -3.34 -6.16
C ALA A 116 5.75 -3.31 -7.37
N GLN A 117 5.65 -4.29 -8.27
CA GLN A 117 6.37 -4.26 -9.56
C GLN A 117 5.84 -3.15 -10.48
N GLN A 118 4.52 -3.02 -10.61
CA GLN A 118 3.88 -1.98 -11.43
C GLN A 118 4.15 -0.55 -10.92
N SER A 119 4.36 -0.38 -9.62
CA SER A 119 4.74 0.90 -9.04
C SER A 119 6.22 1.21 -9.21
N GLY A 120 7.03 0.24 -9.66
CA GLY A 120 8.49 0.33 -9.67
C GLY A 120 9.11 0.30 -8.27
N LEU A 121 8.39 -0.13 -7.23
CA LEU A 121 8.97 -0.32 -5.88
C LEU A 121 10.09 -1.37 -5.92
N ILE A 122 9.89 -2.39 -6.74
CA ILE A 122 10.84 -3.44 -7.08
C ILE A 122 10.84 -3.69 -8.59
N GLY A 123 11.93 -4.26 -9.11
CA GLY A 123 12.02 -4.71 -10.49
C GLY A 123 11.33 -6.06 -10.75
N THR A 124 11.40 -6.53 -12.00
CA THR A 124 10.77 -7.77 -12.47
C THR A 124 11.74 -8.94 -12.63
N SER A 125 13.05 -8.72 -12.54
CA SER A 125 14.02 -9.82 -12.45
C SER A 125 13.88 -10.52 -11.09
N ASP A 126 14.30 -11.79 -11.01
CA ASP A 126 14.21 -12.57 -9.77
C ASP A 126 14.95 -11.88 -8.61
N GLU A 127 16.17 -11.40 -8.84
CA GLU A 127 16.99 -10.66 -7.85
C GLU A 127 16.28 -9.39 -7.35
N GLU A 128 15.66 -8.63 -8.25
CA GLU A 128 14.96 -7.41 -7.88
C GLU A 128 13.63 -7.71 -7.15
N ALA A 129 12.95 -8.78 -7.54
CA ALA A 129 11.70 -9.22 -6.91
C ALA A 129 11.92 -9.68 -5.46
N GLU A 130 13.09 -10.26 -5.16
CA GLU A 130 13.50 -10.67 -3.81
C GLU A 130 13.74 -9.49 -2.85
N ARG A 131 13.83 -8.25 -3.37
CA ARG A 131 13.90 -7.04 -2.53
C ARG A 131 12.58 -6.70 -1.84
N LEU A 132 11.49 -7.45 -2.09
CA LEU A 132 10.24 -7.29 -1.37
C LEU A 132 9.97 -8.46 -0.41
N ILE A 133 9.83 -8.12 0.88
CA ILE A 133 9.27 -9.00 1.89
C ILE A 133 7.81 -8.60 2.13
N LEU A 134 6.91 -9.58 2.06
CA LEU A 134 5.55 -9.41 2.58
C LEU A 134 5.52 -9.97 4.00
N ALA A 135 5.34 -9.09 4.99
CA ALA A 135 5.18 -9.48 6.39
C ALA A 135 3.70 -9.49 6.77
N LEU A 136 3.29 -10.37 7.68
CA LEU A 136 1.93 -10.28 8.21
C LEU A 136 1.83 -9.10 9.19
N GLU A 137 0.76 -8.33 9.11
CA GLU A 137 0.46 -7.23 10.04
C GLU A 137 0.61 -7.66 11.53
N PRO A 138 0.02 -8.78 12.00
CA PRO A 138 0.18 -9.20 13.39
C PRO A 138 1.62 -9.64 13.75
N GLU A 139 2.37 -10.20 12.80
CA GLU A 139 3.78 -10.58 13.04
C GLU A 139 4.68 -9.35 13.16
N ALA A 140 4.46 -8.35 12.29
CA ALA A 140 5.17 -7.09 12.35
C ALA A 140 4.88 -6.34 13.67
N ALA A 141 3.62 -6.33 14.11
CA ALA A 141 3.24 -5.77 15.40
C ALA A 141 3.89 -6.52 16.58
N ALA A 142 3.86 -7.85 16.56
CA ALA A 142 4.49 -8.68 17.59
C ALA A 142 6.00 -8.41 17.72
N MET A 143 6.71 -8.37 16.58
CA MET A 143 8.15 -8.07 16.53
C MET A 143 8.46 -6.69 17.13
N TYR A 144 7.67 -5.68 16.76
CA TYR A 144 7.84 -4.33 17.30
C TYR A 144 7.62 -4.26 18.81
N CYS A 145 6.55 -4.90 19.33
CA CYS A 145 6.28 -4.96 20.77
C CYS A 145 7.43 -5.65 21.52
N GLN A 146 7.93 -6.78 21.00
CA GLN A 146 9.05 -7.49 21.60
C GLN A 146 10.32 -6.65 21.65
N GLU A 147 10.62 -5.90 20.58
CA GLU A 147 11.80 -5.02 20.54
C GLU A 147 11.67 -3.83 21.51
N LYS A 148 10.48 -3.23 21.60
CA LYS A 148 10.23 -2.04 22.43
C LYS A 148 10.12 -2.31 23.92
N ASP A 149 9.39 -3.34 24.32
CA ASP A 149 9.13 -3.58 25.73
C ASP A 149 10.34 -4.17 26.48
N GLN A 150 11.37 -4.66 25.78
CA GLN A 150 12.58 -5.34 26.31
C GLN A 150 12.31 -6.51 27.29
N HIS A 151 11.05 -6.77 27.64
CA HIS A 151 10.61 -7.95 28.34
C HIS A 151 10.74 -9.10 27.36
N GLN A 152 11.71 -9.97 27.62
CA GLN A 152 11.87 -11.19 26.84
C GLN A 152 10.62 -12.04 27.01
N LEU A 153 9.85 -12.20 25.94
CA LEU A 153 8.82 -13.22 25.89
C LEU A 153 9.54 -14.57 25.93
N ASP A 154 9.35 -15.32 27.01
CA ASP A 154 9.93 -16.64 27.14
C ASP A 154 9.31 -17.61 26.13
N VAL A 155 10.10 -18.61 25.71
CA VAL A 155 9.61 -19.70 24.85
C VAL A 155 8.37 -20.34 25.50
N GLY A 156 7.26 -20.36 24.77
CA GLY A 156 5.97 -20.88 25.25
C GLY A 156 4.98 -19.80 25.71
N THR A 157 5.41 -18.54 25.80
CA THR A 157 4.51 -17.41 26.08
C THR A 157 3.48 -17.26 24.96
N ARG A 158 2.22 -17.04 25.34
CA ARG A 158 1.12 -16.77 24.42
C ARG A 158 0.62 -15.35 24.65
N PHE A 159 0.47 -14.60 23.57
CA PHE A 159 -0.09 -13.25 23.59
C PHE A 159 -1.04 -13.09 22.41
N MET A 160 -1.82 -12.02 22.45
CA MET A 160 -2.78 -11.67 21.42
C MET A 160 -2.42 -10.29 20.86
N VAL A 161 -2.33 -10.20 19.54
CA VAL A 161 -2.29 -8.91 18.85
C VAL A 161 -3.72 -8.53 18.50
N VAL A 162 -4.15 -7.36 18.94
CA VAL A 162 -5.47 -6.79 18.61
C VAL A 162 -5.25 -5.56 17.73
N ASP A 163 -5.51 -5.71 16.43
CA ASP A 163 -5.39 -4.62 15.46
C ASP A 163 -6.73 -3.87 15.33
N CYS A 164 -6.83 -2.73 16.00
CA CYS A 164 -8.02 -1.87 15.98
C CYS A 164 -7.89 -0.75 14.93
N GLY A 165 -7.65 -1.12 13.68
CA GLY A 165 -7.49 -0.20 12.55
C GLY A 165 -8.78 0.53 12.15
N GLY A 166 -8.66 1.54 11.28
CA GLY A 166 -9.79 2.38 10.86
C GLY A 166 -10.84 1.71 9.95
N GLY A 167 -10.61 0.48 9.50
CA GLY A 167 -11.52 -0.26 8.61
C GLY A 167 -11.62 -1.77 8.89
N THR A 168 -10.87 -2.29 9.84
CA THR A 168 -10.83 -3.71 10.22
C THR A 168 -10.56 -3.81 11.73
N VAL A 169 -11.18 -4.79 12.39
CA VAL A 169 -10.88 -5.27 13.75
C VAL A 169 -10.78 -6.79 13.70
#